data_AF-A0A853GFH5-F1
#
_entry.id   AF-A0A853GFH5-F1
#
_cell.length_a   1.000
_cell.length_b   1.000
_cell.length_c   1.000
_cell.angle_alpha   90.00
_cell.angle_beta   90.00
_cell.angle_gamma   90.00
#
_symmetry.space_group_name_H-M   'P 1'
#
loop_
_entity.id
_entity.type
_entity.pdbx_description
1 polymer ?
#
loop_
_entity_poly.entity_id
_entity_poly.type
_entity_poly.pdbx_seq_one_letter_code
_entity_poly.pdbx_strand_id
1 'polypeptide(L)'
;MTTYIFSIFIFVFISSWLLQHYLGKSYRQYQQRFTQAATSHLGEFFLFLDPAQLWLANVLAGVTIVMVTWVFSGLLWVAMIAGILVLITPQYVVRRYRRRRLQRFDEQLPDLLLALAGAMRSGSGMQAALRHIVLQSPAPLSQEFGLMLREQRMGVGLDQALAMLYQRMPSEGAGLVVSALTIAAQSGGGLAETLEGIAATLQARLHLLGRIHALTSQGRMQAWVMAALPFVLALVLHYLDPQAMQALWQTPAGWVVIALVLGLELTGVYFIRRIVSIQV
;
A
#
# COMPACT_ATOMS: atom_id res chain seq x y z
N MET A 1 14.95 43.04 -4.63
CA MET A 1 13.88 42.14 -4.13
C MET A 1 12.70 42.02 -5.11
N THR A 2 12.29 43.11 -5.77
CA THR A 2 11.23 43.15 -6.80
C THR A 2 11.54 42.36 -8.08
N THR A 3 12.81 42.24 -8.47
CA THR A 3 13.26 41.51 -9.67
C THR A 3 13.14 39.97 -9.56
N TYR A 4 13.25 39.43 -8.34
CA TYR A 4 13.11 37.99 -8.10
C TYR A 4 11.64 37.54 -8.17
N ILE A 5 10.73 38.35 -7.64
CA ILE A 5 9.27 38.10 -7.68
C ILE A 5 8.76 38.12 -9.13
N PHE A 6 9.29 39.02 -9.95
CA PHE A 6 8.93 39.13 -11.37
C PHE A 6 9.40 37.91 -12.19
N SER A 7 10.58 37.37 -11.87
CA SER A 7 11.12 36.18 -12.54
C SER A 7 10.33 34.91 -12.21
N ILE A 8 9.78 34.82 -10.99
CA ILE A 8 8.93 33.70 -10.56
C ILE A 8 7.57 33.76 -11.27
N PHE A 9 6.97 34.95 -11.41
CA PHE A 9 5.72 35.13 -12.15
C PHE A 9 5.85 34.76 -13.64
N ILE A 10 6.96 35.17 -14.28
CA ILE A 10 7.24 34.82 -15.68
C ILE A 10 7.42 33.31 -15.85
N PHE A 11 8.11 32.65 -14.91
CA PHE A 11 8.31 31.21 -14.99
C PHE A 11 7.01 30.41 -14.76
N VAL A 12 6.16 30.85 -13.83
CA VAL A 12 4.82 30.27 -13.60
C VAL A 12 3.90 30.48 -14.81
N PHE A 13 4.02 31.63 -15.49
CA PHE A 13 3.28 31.89 -16.71
C PHE A 13 3.75 31.03 -17.88
N ILE A 14 5.07 30.84 -18.03
CA ILE A 14 5.66 30.00 -19.09
C ILE A 14 5.37 28.51 -18.85
N SER A 15 5.41 28.04 -17.61
CA SER A 15 5.08 26.64 -17.27
C SER A 15 3.59 26.35 -17.48
N SER A 16 2.72 27.30 -17.14
CA SER A 16 1.27 27.25 -17.41
C SER A 16 0.95 27.29 -18.91
N TRP A 17 1.65 28.11 -19.68
CA TRP A 17 1.50 28.21 -21.14
C TRP A 17 2.01 26.96 -21.89
N LEU A 18 3.13 26.38 -21.44
CA LEU A 18 3.64 25.09 -21.94
C LEU A 18 2.68 23.93 -21.63
N LEU A 19 2.09 23.91 -20.43
CA LEU A 19 1.01 22.99 -20.04
C LEU A 19 -0.17 23.07 -21.02
N GLN A 20 -0.56 24.27 -21.43
CA GLN A 20 -1.69 24.50 -22.33
C GLN A 20 -1.37 24.16 -23.80
N HIS A 21 -0.12 24.35 -24.25
CA HIS A 21 0.30 24.06 -25.63
C HIS A 21 0.53 22.56 -25.91
N TYR A 22 1.00 21.79 -24.92
CA TYR A 22 1.21 20.34 -25.08
C TYR A 22 -0.10 19.53 -25.01
N LEU A 23 -1.15 20.04 -24.37
CA LEU A 23 -2.50 19.45 -24.40
C LEU A 23 -3.13 19.52 -25.81
N GLY A 24 -2.72 20.47 -26.67
CA GLY A 24 -3.29 20.66 -28.01
C GLY A 24 -2.80 19.68 -29.09
N LYS A 25 -1.62 19.06 -28.94
CA LYS A 25 -1.07 18.12 -29.93
C LYS A 25 -1.46 16.65 -29.71
N SER A 26 -1.82 16.27 -28.48
CA SER A 26 -2.24 14.88 -28.17
C SER A 26 -3.70 14.56 -28.56
N TYR A 27 -4.50 15.58 -28.91
CA TYR A 27 -5.92 15.40 -29.24
C TYR A 27 -6.16 14.86 -30.67
N ARG A 28 -5.27 15.13 -31.63
CA ARG A 28 -5.47 14.75 -33.05
C ARG A 28 -5.04 13.33 -33.42
N GLN A 29 -4.21 12.68 -32.59
CA GLN A 29 -3.82 11.27 -32.81
C GLN A 29 -4.74 10.26 -32.08
N TYR A 30 -5.59 10.72 -31.16
CA TYR A 30 -6.55 9.88 -30.43
C TYR A 30 -7.77 9.49 -31.28
N GLN A 31 -8.21 10.37 -32.19
CA GLN A 31 -9.42 10.15 -32.99
C GLN A 31 -9.32 9.02 -34.03
N GLN A 32 -8.11 8.59 -34.40
CA GLN A 32 -7.91 7.57 -35.45
C GLN A 32 -7.66 6.15 -34.92
N ARG A 33 -7.38 5.97 -33.62
CA ARG A 33 -7.16 4.65 -32.99
C ARG A 33 -8.33 4.15 -32.12
N PHE A 34 -9.27 5.03 -31.78
CA PHE A 34 -10.38 4.72 -30.89
C PHE A 34 -11.54 3.96 -31.56
N THR A 35 -11.59 3.91 -32.91
CA THR A 35 -12.75 3.39 -33.66
C THR A 35 -12.71 1.91 -34.03
N GLN A 36 -11.76 1.12 -33.52
CA GLN A 36 -11.73 -0.34 -33.79
C GLN A 36 -11.51 -1.25 -32.56
N ALA A 37 -11.36 -0.70 -31.35
CA ALA A 37 -11.16 -1.50 -30.13
C ALA A 37 -12.25 -1.30 -29.05
N ALA A 38 -13.32 -0.56 -29.36
CA ALA A 38 -14.27 -0.04 -28.37
C ALA A 38 -15.61 -0.79 -28.26
N THR A 39 -15.65 -2.12 -28.43
CA THR A 39 -16.94 -2.84 -28.42
C THR A 39 -17.08 -4.12 -27.57
N SER A 40 -16.13 -4.51 -26.71
CA SER A 40 -16.40 -5.72 -25.89
C SER A 40 -15.94 -5.81 -24.44
N HIS A 41 -15.20 -4.86 -23.86
CA HIS A 41 -14.84 -4.95 -22.43
C HIS A 41 -14.77 -3.60 -21.71
N LEU A 42 -15.90 -2.86 -21.69
CA LEU A 42 -16.06 -1.59 -20.97
C LEU A 42 -16.89 -1.76 -19.69
N GLY A 43 -16.42 -2.60 -18.78
CA GLY A 43 -17.20 -2.85 -17.57
C GLY A 43 -16.45 -3.54 -16.45
N GLU A 44 -15.22 -3.11 -16.13
CA GLU A 44 -14.62 -3.31 -14.81
C GLU A 44 -13.26 -2.60 -14.68
N PHE A 45 -13.12 -1.78 -13.63
CA PHE A 45 -11.94 -1.01 -13.19
C PHE A 45 -11.66 0.35 -13.86
N PHE A 46 -12.37 1.35 -13.33
CA PHE A 46 -11.85 2.57 -12.68
C PHE A 46 -10.36 2.94 -12.94
N LEU A 47 -10.18 4.15 -13.53
CA LEU A 47 -8.95 4.87 -13.89
C LEU A 47 -8.30 4.47 -15.23
N PHE A 48 -8.89 4.91 -16.34
CA PHE A 48 -8.17 5.19 -17.58
C PHE A 48 -7.26 6.44 -17.45
N LEU A 49 -6.53 6.58 -16.35
CA LEU A 49 -5.37 7.47 -16.37
C LEU A 49 -4.24 6.64 -16.94
N ASP A 50 -3.97 6.87 -18.22
CA ASP A 50 -2.82 6.33 -18.92
C ASP A 50 -1.59 6.39 -17.98
N PRO A 51 -0.89 5.28 -17.69
CA PRO A 51 0.26 5.29 -16.77
C PRO A 51 1.29 6.37 -17.11
N ALA A 52 1.38 6.73 -18.40
CA ALA A 52 2.15 7.85 -18.90
C ALA A 52 1.65 9.21 -18.38
N GLN A 53 0.33 9.45 -18.34
CA GLN A 53 -0.26 10.68 -17.80
C GLN A 53 -0.07 10.82 -16.29
N LEU A 54 -0.18 9.72 -15.53
CA LEU A 54 0.11 9.73 -14.09
C LEU A 54 1.59 9.99 -13.81
N TRP A 55 2.48 9.40 -14.62
CA TRP A 55 3.92 9.63 -14.49
C TRP A 55 4.27 11.09 -14.83
N LEU A 56 3.71 11.63 -15.91
CA LEU A 56 3.94 13.00 -16.35
C LEU A 56 3.37 14.02 -15.35
N ALA A 57 2.19 13.77 -14.79
CA ALA A 57 1.62 14.58 -13.71
C ALA A 57 2.50 14.54 -12.44
N ASN A 58 3.05 13.37 -12.10
CA ASN A 58 3.95 13.23 -10.94
C ASN A 58 5.28 13.97 -11.14
N VAL A 59 5.85 13.91 -12.36
CA VAL A 59 7.07 14.65 -12.71
C VAL A 59 6.82 16.16 -12.66
N LEU A 60 5.70 16.64 -13.21
CA LEU A 60 5.31 18.05 -13.15
C LEU A 60 5.12 18.51 -11.70
N ALA A 61 4.42 17.73 -10.87
CA ALA A 61 4.25 18.01 -9.45
C ALA A 61 5.60 18.08 -8.71
N GLY A 62 6.51 17.15 -9.00
CA GLY A 62 7.87 17.14 -8.45
C GLY A 62 8.65 18.40 -8.82
N VAL A 63 8.67 18.79 -10.10
CA VAL A 63 9.34 20.01 -10.58
C VAL A 63 8.76 21.26 -9.94
N THR A 64 7.43 21.32 -9.79
CA THR A 64 6.73 22.45 -9.17
C THR A 64 7.12 22.58 -7.71
N ILE A 65 7.20 21.46 -6.98
CA ILE A 65 7.59 21.45 -5.57
C ILE A 65 9.06 21.81 -5.38
N VAL A 66 9.97 21.29 -6.22
CA VAL A 66 11.39 21.72 -6.20
C VAL A 66 11.48 23.22 -6.39
N MET A 67 10.77 23.77 -7.37
CA MET A 67 10.84 25.20 -7.65
C MET A 67 10.27 26.06 -6.51
N VAL A 68 9.11 25.70 -5.97
CA VAL A 68 8.51 26.41 -4.82
C VAL A 68 9.42 26.32 -3.61
N THR A 69 9.91 25.13 -3.25
CA THR A 69 10.79 24.95 -2.10
C THR A 69 12.12 25.70 -2.28
N TRP A 70 12.68 25.75 -3.49
CA TRP A 70 13.90 26.51 -3.75
C TRP A 70 13.68 28.02 -3.59
N VAL A 71 12.58 28.55 -4.10
CA VAL A 71 12.22 29.97 -3.98
C VAL A 71 12.03 30.41 -2.52
N PHE A 72 11.41 29.58 -1.69
CA PHE A 72 11.14 29.92 -0.28
C PHE A 72 12.31 29.63 0.66
N SER A 73 13.06 28.55 0.45
CA SER A 73 14.15 28.14 1.35
C SER A 73 15.52 28.69 0.97
N GLY A 74 15.74 29.03 -0.31
CA GLY A 74 17.06 29.41 -0.84
C GLY A 74 18.10 28.28 -0.88
N LEU A 75 17.76 27.10 -0.36
CA LEU A 75 18.66 25.97 -0.19
C LEU A 75 18.34 24.88 -1.21
N LEU A 76 19.20 24.72 -2.22
CA LEU A 76 19.00 23.78 -3.32
C LEU A 76 18.85 22.32 -2.84
N TRP A 77 19.56 21.93 -1.77
CA TRP A 77 19.51 20.57 -1.23
C TRP A 77 18.14 20.25 -0.59
N VAL A 78 17.49 21.21 0.08
CA VAL A 78 16.14 21.03 0.65
C VAL A 78 15.11 20.84 -0.45
N ALA A 79 15.21 21.64 -1.52
CA ALA A 79 14.34 21.55 -2.68
C ALA A 79 14.46 20.20 -3.40
N MET A 80 15.69 19.70 -3.58
CA MET A 80 15.95 18.39 -4.17
C MET A 80 15.35 17.25 -3.35
N ILE A 81 15.50 17.27 -2.02
CA ILE A 81 14.90 16.27 -1.13
C ILE A 81 13.37 16.29 -1.24
N ALA A 82 12.76 17.47 -1.23
CA ALA A 82 11.31 17.61 -1.38
C ALA A 82 10.80 17.06 -2.71
N GLY A 83 11.49 17.35 -3.82
CA GLY A 83 11.15 16.82 -5.14
C GLY A 83 11.24 15.30 -5.25
N ILE A 84 12.30 14.70 -4.67
CA ILE A 84 12.48 13.25 -4.64
C ILE A 84 11.36 12.58 -3.84
N LEU A 85 10.97 13.15 -2.69
CA LEU A 85 9.88 12.62 -1.88
C LEU A 85 8.56 12.60 -2.65
N VAL A 86 8.26 13.65 -3.41
CA VAL A 86 7.05 13.71 -4.25
C VAL A 86 7.08 12.62 -5.31
N LEU A 87 8.20 12.43 -5.99
CA LEU A 87 8.34 11.40 -7.03
C LEU A 87 8.13 9.98 -6.50
N ILE A 88 8.58 9.69 -5.27
CA ILE A 88 8.46 8.37 -4.62
C ILE A 88 7.04 8.13 -4.05
N THR A 89 6.31 9.20 -3.72
CA THR A 89 5.02 9.13 -3.03
C THR A 89 3.99 8.24 -3.74
N PRO A 90 3.74 8.35 -5.06
CA PRO A 90 2.73 7.53 -5.74
C PRO A 90 3.06 6.04 -5.70
N GLN A 91 4.35 5.67 -5.84
CA GLN A 91 4.77 4.27 -5.80
C GLN A 91 4.50 3.66 -4.42
N TYR A 92 4.78 4.42 -3.35
CA TYR A 92 4.49 4.00 -1.99
C TYR A 92 2.98 3.85 -1.75
N VAL A 93 2.20 4.83 -2.20
CA VAL A 93 0.73 4.85 -2.07
C VAL A 93 0.10 3.66 -2.80
N VAL A 94 0.47 3.41 -4.06
CA VAL A 94 -0.02 2.26 -4.84
C VAL A 94 0.34 0.93 -4.17
N ARG A 95 1.59 0.77 -3.72
CA ARG A 95 2.01 -0.43 -2.97
C ARG A 95 1.18 -0.62 -1.71
N ARG A 96 0.87 0.46 -0.99
CA ARG A 96 0.04 0.43 0.22
C ARG A 96 -1.41 0.05 -0.08
N TYR A 97 -2.02 0.59 -1.13
CA TYR A 97 -3.36 0.20 -1.57
C TYR A 97 -3.41 -1.26 -2.02
N ARG A 98 -2.41 -1.73 -2.78
CA ARG A 98 -2.32 -3.14 -3.18
C ARG A 98 -2.23 -4.07 -1.97
N ARG A 99 -1.36 -3.76 -1.00
CA ARG A 99 -1.24 -4.52 0.25
C ARG A 99 -2.54 -4.56 1.03
N ARG A 100 -3.21 -3.41 1.20
CA ARG A 100 -4.52 -3.33 1.87
C ARG A 100 -5.59 -4.14 1.15
N ARG A 101 -5.60 -4.14 -0.19
CA ARG A 101 -6.53 -4.92 -0.99
C ARG A 101 -6.30 -6.43 -0.79
N LEU A 102 -5.05 -6.89 -0.80
CA LEU A 102 -4.70 -8.29 -0.52
C LEU A 102 -5.08 -8.71 0.90
N GLN A 103 -4.82 -7.86 1.90
CA GLN A 103 -5.21 -8.13 3.29
C GLN A 103 -6.73 -8.28 3.44
N ARG A 104 -7.51 -7.34 2.87
CA ARG A 104 -8.98 -7.44 2.87
C ARG A 104 -9.49 -8.68 2.16
N PHE A 105 -8.83 -9.07 1.07
CA PHE A 105 -9.16 -10.31 0.36
C PHE A 105 -8.96 -11.52 1.29
N ASP A 106 -7.79 -11.63 1.94
CA ASP A 106 -7.47 -12.70 2.89
C ASP A 106 -8.42 -12.76 4.09
N GLU A 107 -8.83 -11.60 4.61
CA GLU A 107 -9.79 -11.50 5.72
C GLU A 107 -11.18 -12.04 5.34
N GLN A 108 -11.56 -11.99 4.06
CA GLN A 108 -12.86 -12.43 3.55
C GLN A 108 -12.90 -13.93 3.17
N LEU A 109 -11.73 -14.57 2.99
CA LEU A 109 -11.64 -15.97 2.56
C LEU A 109 -12.24 -16.99 3.55
N PRO A 110 -12.04 -16.88 4.88
CA PRO A 110 -12.60 -17.88 5.80
C PRO A 110 -14.13 -17.90 5.77
N ASP A 111 -14.77 -16.73 5.72
CA ASP A 111 -16.23 -16.62 5.68
C ASP A 111 -16.80 -17.19 4.39
N LEU A 112 -16.11 -16.96 3.25
CA LEU A 112 -16.44 -17.58 1.97
C LEU A 112 -16.40 -19.12 2.08
N LEU A 113 -15.33 -19.68 2.67
CA LEU A 113 -15.17 -21.12 2.82
C LEU A 113 -16.23 -21.73 3.74
N LEU A 114 -16.56 -21.08 4.86
CA LEU A 114 -17.61 -21.55 5.77
C LEU A 114 -18.99 -21.51 5.11
N ALA A 115 -19.31 -20.44 4.38
CA ALA A 115 -20.56 -20.33 3.65
C ALA A 115 -20.67 -21.41 2.56
N LEU A 116 -19.57 -21.68 1.84
CA LEU A 116 -19.49 -22.75 0.86
C LEU A 116 -19.68 -24.12 1.52
N ALA A 117 -18.98 -24.41 2.61
CA ALA A 117 -19.10 -25.67 3.34
C ALA A 117 -20.54 -25.91 3.84
N GLY A 118 -21.19 -24.86 4.37
CA GLY A 118 -22.59 -24.88 4.77
C GLY A 118 -23.52 -25.22 3.61
N ALA A 119 -23.34 -24.57 2.45
CA ALA A 119 -24.13 -24.83 1.26
C ALA A 119 -23.88 -26.24 0.70
N MET A 120 -22.64 -26.74 0.72
CA MET A 120 -22.33 -28.09 0.25
C MET A 120 -22.95 -29.17 1.13
N ARG A 121 -23.02 -28.95 2.45
CA ARG A 121 -23.72 -29.86 3.38
C ARG A 121 -25.22 -29.94 3.16
N SER A 122 -25.85 -28.84 2.75
CA SER A 122 -27.27 -28.86 2.38
C SER A 122 -27.52 -29.49 1.01
N GLY A 123 -26.50 -30.09 0.38
CA GLY A 123 -26.59 -30.71 -0.95
C GLY A 123 -26.52 -29.71 -2.11
N SER A 124 -26.18 -28.45 -1.85
CA SER A 124 -26.02 -27.46 -2.91
C SER A 124 -24.80 -27.78 -3.77
N GLY A 125 -24.94 -27.67 -5.10
CA GLY A 125 -23.79 -27.76 -5.99
C GLY A 125 -22.78 -26.63 -5.73
N MET A 126 -21.50 -26.96 -5.59
CA MET A 126 -20.40 -26.04 -5.28
C MET A 126 -20.41 -24.78 -6.16
N GLN A 127 -20.55 -24.92 -7.48
CA GLN A 127 -20.55 -23.79 -8.40
C GLN A 127 -21.79 -22.90 -8.26
N ALA A 128 -22.94 -23.45 -7.88
CA ALA A 128 -24.15 -22.66 -7.65
C ALA A 128 -24.06 -21.90 -6.32
N ALA A 129 -23.59 -22.56 -5.27
CA ALA A 129 -23.32 -21.96 -3.97
C ALA A 129 -22.31 -20.81 -4.08
N LEU A 130 -21.18 -21.05 -4.77
CA LEU A 130 -20.14 -20.04 -4.98
C LEU A 130 -20.70 -18.81 -5.69
N ARG A 131 -21.51 -18.99 -6.74
CA ARG A 131 -22.17 -17.87 -7.43
C ARG A 131 -23.03 -17.03 -6.48
N HIS A 132 -23.81 -17.67 -5.62
CA HIS A 132 -24.69 -16.95 -4.69
C HIS A 132 -23.90 -16.17 -3.63
N ILE A 133 -22.89 -16.80 -3.03
CA ILE A 133 -22.07 -16.18 -1.97
C ILE A 133 -21.26 -15.00 -2.52
N VAL A 134 -20.67 -15.16 -3.71
CA VAL A 134 -19.86 -14.12 -4.37
C VAL A 134 -20.70 -12.86 -4.66
N LEU A 135 -21.97 -13.01 -5.03
CA LEU A 135 -22.87 -11.87 -5.29
C LEU A 135 -23.17 -11.05 -4.04
N GLN A 136 -23.17 -11.68 -2.86
CA GLN A 136 -23.44 -11.02 -1.58
C GLN A 136 -22.16 -10.56 -0.88
N SER A 137 -20.99 -10.93 -1.40
CA SER A 137 -19.72 -10.62 -0.78
C SER A 137 -19.26 -9.19 -1.07
N PRO A 138 -18.64 -8.51 -0.11
CA PRO A 138 -18.02 -7.21 -0.36
C PRO A 138 -16.81 -7.34 -1.31
N ALA A 139 -16.46 -6.24 -1.98
CA ALA A 139 -15.20 -6.14 -2.69
C ALA A 139 -14.02 -6.18 -1.68
N PRO A 140 -12.86 -6.75 -2.03
CA PRO A 140 -12.47 -7.25 -3.36
C PRO A 140 -12.86 -8.71 -3.67
N LEU A 141 -13.39 -9.49 -2.72
CA LEU A 141 -13.70 -10.91 -2.95
C LEU A 141 -14.71 -11.11 -4.09
N SER A 142 -15.80 -10.35 -4.09
CA SER A 142 -16.82 -10.45 -5.15
C SER A 142 -16.31 -10.12 -6.55
N GLN A 143 -15.32 -9.23 -6.65
CA GLN A 143 -14.71 -8.85 -7.92
C GLN A 143 -13.85 -9.99 -8.49
N GLU A 144 -12.98 -10.57 -7.67
CA GLU A 144 -12.02 -11.58 -8.12
C GLU A 144 -12.67 -12.94 -8.37
N PHE A 145 -13.52 -13.39 -7.45
CA PHE A 145 -14.29 -14.62 -7.66
C PHE A 145 -15.37 -14.43 -8.73
N GLY A 146 -15.95 -13.23 -8.86
CA GLY A 146 -16.88 -12.91 -9.94
C GLY A 146 -16.22 -12.93 -11.32
N LEU A 147 -14.97 -12.48 -11.42
CA LEU A 147 -14.16 -12.64 -12.64
C LEU A 147 -13.82 -14.10 -12.91
N MET A 148 -13.38 -14.85 -11.91
CA MET A 148 -13.12 -16.30 -12.02
C MET A 148 -14.36 -17.08 -12.50
N LEU A 149 -15.55 -16.79 -11.95
CA LEU A 149 -16.81 -17.37 -12.39
C LEU A 149 -17.23 -16.96 -13.81
N ARG A 150 -16.77 -15.80 -14.30
CA ARG A 150 -16.96 -15.40 -15.71
C ARG A 150 -16.00 -16.15 -16.63
N GLU A 151 -14.73 -16.27 -16.25
CA GLU A 151 -13.74 -17.07 -16.98
C GLU A 151 -14.23 -18.50 -17.16
N GLN A 152 -14.80 -19.12 -16.11
CA GLN A 152 -15.40 -20.46 -16.23
C GLN A 152 -16.58 -20.53 -17.19
N ARG A 153 -17.46 -19.52 -17.20
CA ARG A 153 -18.58 -19.44 -18.16
C ARG A 153 -18.12 -19.31 -19.60
N MET A 154 -16.92 -18.76 -19.82
CA MET A 154 -16.26 -18.67 -21.12
C MET A 154 -15.51 -19.94 -21.51
N GLY A 155 -15.60 -21.02 -20.71
CA GLY A 155 -15.00 -22.32 -21.00
C GLY A 155 -13.61 -22.54 -20.39
N VAL A 156 -13.11 -21.62 -19.57
CA VAL A 156 -11.85 -21.83 -18.84
C VAL A 156 -12.04 -22.90 -17.76
N GLY A 157 -11.14 -23.89 -17.70
CA GLY A 157 -11.16 -24.94 -16.68
C GLY A 157 -11.03 -24.38 -15.26
N LEU A 158 -11.61 -25.05 -14.25
CA LEU A 158 -11.59 -24.62 -12.85
C LEU A 158 -10.17 -24.37 -12.34
N ASP A 159 -9.26 -25.30 -12.57
CA ASP A 159 -7.87 -25.21 -12.10
C ASP A 159 -7.16 -23.99 -12.70
N GLN A 160 -7.39 -23.72 -13.98
CA GLN A 160 -6.80 -22.56 -14.67
C GLN A 160 -7.42 -21.25 -14.19
N ALA A 161 -8.73 -21.20 -13.97
CA ALA A 161 -9.42 -20.02 -13.44
C ALA A 161 -9.00 -19.70 -12.00
N LEU A 162 -8.81 -20.72 -11.16
CA LEU A 162 -8.25 -20.58 -9.82
C LEU A 162 -6.79 -20.12 -9.84
N ALA A 163 -5.98 -20.65 -10.77
CA ALA A 163 -4.60 -20.21 -10.96
C ALA A 163 -4.52 -18.72 -11.37
N MET A 164 -5.39 -18.27 -12.28
CA MET A 164 -5.47 -16.85 -12.66
C MET A 164 -5.94 -15.97 -11.49
N LEU A 165 -6.86 -16.45 -10.66
CA LEU A 165 -7.25 -15.76 -9.42
C LEU A 165 -6.04 -15.59 -8.48
N TYR A 166 -5.22 -16.62 -8.29
CA TYR A 166 -4.00 -16.53 -7.48
C TYR A 166 -2.96 -15.56 -8.08
N GLN A 167 -2.83 -15.52 -9.41
CA GLN A 167 -1.95 -14.54 -10.06
C GLN A 167 -2.38 -13.10 -9.80
N ARG A 168 -3.69 -12.83 -9.76
CA ARG A 168 -4.25 -11.50 -9.45
C ARG A 168 -4.15 -11.17 -7.96
N MET A 169 -4.39 -12.16 -7.11
CA MET A 169 -4.33 -12.07 -5.64
C MET A 169 -3.28 -13.02 -5.05
N PRO A 170 -1.97 -12.69 -5.20
CA PRO A 170 -0.91 -13.54 -4.70
C PRO A 170 -0.75 -13.34 -3.18
N SER A 171 -1.60 -14.01 -2.42
CA SER A 171 -1.53 -14.08 -0.97
C SER A 171 -1.48 -15.54 -0.51
N GLU A 172 -0.89 -15.77 0.66
CA GLU A 172 -0.81 -17.11 1.24
C GLU A 172 -2.21 -17.69 1.50
N GLY A 173 -3.18 -16.85 1.90
CA GLY A 173 -4.58 -17.23 2.03
C GLY A 173 -5.18 -17.68 0.69
N ALA A 174 -4.98 -16.90 -0.37
CA ALA A 174 -5.45 -17.27 -1.71
C ALA A 174 -4.84 -18.59 -2.18
N GLY A 175 -3.55 -18.83 -1.93
CA GLY A 175 -2.88 -20.08 -2.29
C GLY A 175 -3.47 -21.31 -1.58
N LEU A 176 -3.76 -21.19 -0.29
CA LEU A 176 -4.45 -22.23 0.49
C LEU A 176 -5.85 -22.50 -0.06
N VAL A 177 -6.62 -21.46 -0.36
CA VAL A 177 -7.98 -21.58 -0.93
C VAL A 177 -7.97 -22.20 -2.33
N VAL A 178 -7.05 -21.78 -3.20
CA VAL A 178 -6.93 -22.37 -4.54
C VAL A 178 -6.59 -23.85 -4.46
N SER A 179 -5.61 -24.22 -3.63
CA SER A 179 -5.23 -25.62 -3.43
C SER A 179 -6.40 -26.44 -2.88
N ALA A 180 -7.11 -25.88 -1.89
CA ALA A 180 -8.28 -26.47 -1.29
C ALA A 180 -9.41 -26.74 -2.28
N LEU A 181 -9.81 -25.73 -3.06
CA LEU A 181 -10.91 -25.84 -4.01
C LEU A 181 -10.56 -26.79 -5.16
N THR A 182 -9.28 -26.84 -5.55
CA THR A 182 -8.77 -27.78 -6.57
C THR A 182 -8.88 -29.23 -6.07
N ILE A 183 -8.40 -29.51 -4.85
CA ILE A 183 -8.51 -30.85 -4.24
C ILE A 183 -9.99 -31.20 -3.99
N ALA A 184 -10.76 -30.26 -3.48
CA ALA A 184 -12.18 -30.45 -3.20
C ALA A 184 -12.99 -30.77 -4.47
N ALA A 185 -12.67 -30.15 -5.62
CA ALA A 185 -13.35 -30.46 -6.87
C ALA A 185 -13.12 -31.90 -7.35
N GLN A 186 -12.03 -32.55 -6.92
CA GLN A 186 -11.64 -33.91 -7.34
C GLN A 186 -12.18 -35.00 -6.40
N SER A 187 -12.30 -34.70 -5.10
CA SER A 187 -12.51 -35.74 -4.07
C SER A 187 -13.95 -36.18 -3.85
N GLY A 188 -14.97 -35.43 -4.32
CA GLY A 188 -16.39 -35.81 -4.33
C GLY A 188 -17.10 -35.99 -2.97
N GLY A 189 -16.44 -36.51 -1.94
CA GLY A 189 -16.93 -36.68 -0.57
C GLY A 189 -16.00 -36.02 0.45
N GLY A 190 -16.55 -35.43 1.51
CA GLY A 190 -15.78 -34.73 2.56
C GLY A 190 -15.44 -33.27 2.25
N LEU A 191 -16.08 -32.67 1.23
CA LEU A 191 -15.76 -31.32 0.75
C LEU A 191 -16.08 -30.26 1.78
N ALA A 192 -17.20 -30.40 2.48
CA ALA A 192 -17.60 -29.46 3.51
C ALA A 192 -16.60 -29.49 4.68
N GLU A 193 -16.23 -30.67 5.17
CA GLU A 193 -15.27 -30.86 6.26
C GLU A 193 -13.89 -30.30 5.91
N THR A 194 -13.45 -30.53 4.66
CA THR A 194 -12.19 -30.00 4.16
C THR A 194 -12.20 -28.47 4.14
N LEU A 195 -13.24 -27.86 3.56
CA LEU A 195 -13.38 -26.40 3.50
C LEU A 195 -13.48 -25.77 4.90
N GLU A 196 -14.14 -26.42 5.86
CA GLU A 196 -14.18 -25.99 7.27
C GLU A 196 -12.81 -26.03 7.94
N GLY A 197 -12.06 -27.12 7.76
CA GLY A 197 -10.72 -27.24 8.34
C GLY A 197 -9.78 -26.13 7.84
N ILE A 198 -9.90 -25.76 6.57
CA ILE A 198 -9.11 -24.67 5.99
C ILE A 198 -9.62 -23.31 6.47
N ALA A 199 -10.93 -23.10 6.57
CA ALA A 199 -11.48 -21.88 7.14
C ALA A 199 -11.00 -21.65 8.57
N ALA A 200 -11.02 -22.70 9.40
CA ALA A 200 -10.50 -22.67 10.76
C ALA A 200 -8.99 -22.35 10.79
N THR A 201 -8.22 -22.94 9.87
CA THR A 201 -6.79 -22.67 9.73
C THR A 201 -6.51 -21.21 9.35
N LEU A 202 -7.27 -20.66 8.40
CA LEU A 202 -7.15 -19.25 7.99
C LEU A 202 -7.57 -18.29 9.11
N GLN A 203 -8.66 -18.57 9.83
CA GLN A 203 -9.07 -17.78 10.99
C GLN A 203 -7.99 -17.80 12.09
N ALA A 204 -7.45 -18.97 12.43
CA ALA A 204 -6.37 -19.09 13.39
C ALA A 204 -5.14 -18.26 12.97
N ARG A 205 -4.78 -18.30 11.68
CA ARG A 205 -3.70 -17.49 11.10
C ARG A 205 -3.97 -15.99 11.22
N LEU A 206 -5.18 -15.52 10.86
CA LEU A 206 -5.56 -14.11 11.00
C LEU A 206 -5.53 -13.65 12.46
N HIS A 207 -6.01 -14.46 13.39
CA HIS A 207 -5.94 -14.18 14.82
C HIS A 207 -4.49 -14.10 15.34
N LEU A 208 -3.62 -15.03 14.92
CA LEU A 208 -2.21 -15.00 15.27
C LEU A 208 -1.53 -13.74 14.74
N LEU A 209 -1.75 -13.38 13.47
CA LEU A 209 -1.21 -12.16 12.86
C LEU A 209 -1.73 -10.90 13.55
N GLY A 210 -3.02 -10.86 13.90
CA GLY A 210 -3.62 -9.78 14.67
C GLY A 210 -2.97 -9.64 16.05
N ARG A 211 -2.72 -10.76 16.75
CA ARG A 211 -2.05 -10.78 18.05
C ARG A 211 -0.59 -10.33 17.95
N ILE A 212 0.15 -10.79 16.95
CA ILE A 212 1.52 -10.32 16.67
C ILE A 212 1.51 -8.80 16.42
N HIS A 213 0.57 -8.30 15.61
CA HIS A 213 0.47 -6.87 15.33
C HIS A 213 0.16 -6.04 16.58
N ALA A 214 -0.75 -6.51 17.43
CA ALA A 214 -1.10 -5.84 18.69
C ALA A 214 0.06 -5.83 19.70
N LEU A 215 0.75 -6.97 19.88
CA LEU A 215 1.88 -7.06 20.80
C LEU A 215 3.08 -6.24 20.31
N THR A 216 3.37 -6.28 19.00
CA THR A 216 4.46 -5.50 18.41
C THR A 216 4.15 -4.00 18.40
N SER A 217 2.90 -3.58 18.23
CA SER A 217 2.53 -2.16 18.31
C SER A 217 2.73 -1.60 19.72
N GLN A 218 2.39 -2.36 20.75
CA GLN A 218 2.66 -2.01 22.15
C GLN A 218 4.16 -1.86 22.41
N GLY A 219 4.98 -2.84 22.00
CA GLY A 219 6.44 -2.77 22.17
C GLY A 219 7.07 -1.59 21.40
N ARG A 220 6.60 -1.33 20.17
CA ARG A 220 7.01 -0.15 19.38
C ARG A 220 6.68 1.16 20.09
N MET A 221 5.48 1.27 20.68
CA MET A 221 5.06 2.48 21.38
C MET A 221 5.95 2.74 22.60
N GLN A 222 6.24 1.71 23.42
CA GLN A 222 7.14 1.85 24.56
C GLN A 222 8.56 2.26 24.14
N ALA A 223 9.08 1.64 23.07
CA ALA A 223 10.36 2.01 22.49
C ALA A 223 10.41 3.47 22.02
N TRP A 224 9.36 3.96 21.35
CA TRP A 224 9.27 5.36 20.94
C TRP A 224 9.19 6.32 22.12
N VAL A 225 8.48 5.95 23.19
CA VAL A 225 8.43 6.74 24.43
C VAL A 225 9.82 6.82 25.06
N MET A 226 10.53 5.69 25.17
CA MET A 226 11.89 5.69 25.74
C MET A 226 12.88 6.48 24.88
N ALA A 227 12.85 6.31 23.56
CA ALA A 227 13.70 7.05 22.63
C ALA A 227 13.43 8.56 22.63
N ALA A 228 12.22 8.99 23.00
CA ALA A 228 11.86 10.40 23.12
C ALA A 228 12.34 11.03 24.44
N LEU A 229 12.60 10.24 25.49
CA LEU A 229 12.94 10.75 26.83
C LEU A 229 14.16 11.67 26.84
N PRO A 230 15.32 11.34 26.21
CA PRO A 230 16.48 12.22 26.26
C PRO A 230 16.23 13.57 25.61
N PHE A 231 15.44 13.61 24.53
CA PHE A 231 15.08 14.86 23.85
C PHE A 231 14.12 15.71 24.68
N VAL A 232 13.12 15.08 25.31
CA VAL A 232 12.19 15.76 26.21
C VAL A 232 12.94 16.31 27.42
N LEU A 233 13.82 15.52 28.03
CA LEU A 233 14.66 15.96 29.15
C LEU A 233 15.60 17.10 28.75
N ALA A 234 16.26 17.00 27.59
CA ALA A 234 17.11 18.08 27.08
C ALA A 234 16.31 19.38 26.88
N LEU A 235 15.09 19.29 26.35
CA LEU A 235 14.21 20.43 26.17
C LEU A 235 13.75 21.03 27.51
N VAL A 236 13.38 20.20 28.48
CA VAL A 236 12.97 20.65 29.82
C VAL A 236 14.14 21.30 30.57
N LEU A 237 15.33 20.67 30.54
CA LEU A 237 16.53 21.20 31.17
C LEU A 237 17.01 22.50 30.52
N HIS A 238 16.78 22.68 29.23
CA HIS A 238 17.06 23.96 28.57
C HIS A 238 16.30 25.13 29.20
N TYR A 239 15.07 24.92 29.69
CA TYR A 239 14.28 25.95 30.36
C TYR A 239 14.52 26.02 31.88
N LEU A 240 14.75 24.87 32.54
CA LEU A 240 14.93 24.83 34.00
C LEU A 240 16.36 25.19 34.45
N ASP A 241 17.38 24.75 33.72
CA ASP A 241 18.79 24.99 34.03
C ASP A 241 19.58 25.33 32.74
N PRO A 242 19.41 26.57 32.25
CA PRO A 242 20.10 27.02 31.04
C PRO A 242 21.63 27.05 31.21
N GLN A 243 22.15 27.16 32.43
CA GLN A 243 23.59 27.15 32.69
C GLN A 243 24.19 25.76 32.47
N ALA A 244 23.55 24.71 32.97
CA ALA A 244 23.96 23.33 32.71
C ALA A 244 23.87 22.96 31.23
N MET A 245 22.82 23.40 30.52
CA MET A 245 22.71 23.16 29.08
C MET A 245 23.75 23.93 28.26
N GLN A 246 24.09 25.17 28.62
CA GLN A 246 25.14 25.93 27.92
C GLN A 246 26.48 25.20 27.91
N ALA A 247 26.86 24.54 29.01
CA ALA A 247 28.05 23.70 29.06
C ALA A 247 28.00 22.56 28.03
N LEU A 248 26.83 21.96 27.81
CA LEU A 248 26.62 20.89 26.84
C LEU A 248 26.84 21.36 25.38
N TRP A 249 26.40 22.59 25.06
CA TRP A 249 26.48 23.15 23.70
C TRP A 249 27.83 23.79 23.36
N GLN A 250 28.53 24.34 24.35
CA GLN A 250 29.71 25.18 24.11
C GLN A 250 31.03 24.50 24.46
N THR A 251 31.02 23.41 25.23
CA THR A 251 32.26 22.72 25.62
C THR A 251 32.54 21.51 24.72
N PRO A 252 33.82 21.23 24.40
CA PRO A 252 34.21 20.02 23.67
C PRO A 252 33.74 18.72 24.36
N ALA A 253 33.72 18.70 25.70
CA ALA A 253 33.20 17.58 26.48
C ALA A 253 31.69 17.38 26.28
N GLY A 254 30.92 18.47 26.18
CA GLY A 254 29.49 18.42 25.90
C GLY A 254 29.17 17.79 24.53
N TRP A 255 29.96 18.08 23.51
CA TRP A 255 29.79 17.49 22.18
C TRP A 255 30.06 15.98 22.18
N VAL A 256 31.06 15.52 22.95
CA VAL A 256 31.33 14.08 23.15
C VAL A 256 30.14 13.39 23.82
N VAL A 257 29.54 14.01 24.84
CA VAL A 257 28.34 13.48 25.52
C VAL A 257 27.15 13.40 24.56
N ILE A 258 26.89 14.44 23.78
CA ILE A 258 25.81 14.45 22.78
C ILE A 258 26.03 13.34 21.75
N ALA A 259 27.24 13.20 21.22
CA ALA A 259 27.57 12.16 20.26
C ALA A 259 27.38 10.75 20.85
N LEU A 260 27.75 10.55 22.12
CA LEU A 260 27.57 9.28 22.83
C LEU A 260 26.09 8.96 23.06
N VAL A 261 25.29 9.93 23.50
CA VAL A 261 23.83 9.78 23.69
C VAL A 261 23.15 9.46 22.37
N LEU A 262 23.45 10.21 21.30
CA LEU A 262 22.90 9.94 19.97
C LEU A 262 23.34 8.57 19.43
N GLY A 263 24.59 8.17 19.66
CA GLY A 263 25.09 6.85 19.28
C GLY A 263 24.34 5.71 19.99
N LEU A 264 24.12 5.83 21.30
CA LEU A 264 23.34 4.87 22.09
C LEU A 264 21.87 4.83 21.66
N GLU A 265 21.25 5.98 21.43
CA GLU A 265 19.87 6.09 20.92
C GLU A 265 19.72 5.41 19.55
N LEU A 266 20.60 5.74 18.59
CA LEU A 266 20.57 5.13 17.25
C LEU A 266 20.78 3.62 17.31
N THR A 267 21.65 3.15 18.20
CA THR A 267 21.90 1.72 18.43
C THR A 267 20.66 1.05 19.01
N GLY A 268 20.02 1.65 20.01
CA GLY A 268 18.77 1.17 20.59
C GLY A 268 17.65 1.08 19.55
N VAL A 269 17.43 2.14 18.78
CA VAL A 269 16.44 2.17 17.69
C VAL A 269 16.76 1.11 16.63
N TYR A 270 18.04 0.87 16.30
CA TYR A 270 18.45 -0.19 15.40
C TYR A 270 18.06 -1.58 15.91
N PHE A 271 18.36 -1.90 17.17
CA PHE A 271 17.99 -3.18 17.77
C PHE A 271 16.47 -3.37 17.84
N ILE A 272 15.71 -2.34 18.23
CA ILE A 272 14.25 -2.37 18.24
C ILE A 272 13.72 -2.68 16.85
N ARG A 273 14.19 -1.97 15.81
CA ARG A 273 13.78 -2.23 14.42
C ARG A 273 14.09 -3.65 14.00
N ARG A 274 15.24 -4.20 14.40
CA ARG A 274 15.67 -5.55 14.04
C ARG A 274 14.80 -6.62 14.70
N ILE A 275 14.57 -6.54 16.01
CA ILE A 275 13.71 -7.48 16.75
C ILE A 275 12.29 -7.46 16.18
N VAL A 276 11.78 -6.26 15.89
CA VAL A 276 10.40 -6.06 15.43
C VAL A 276 10.22 -6.34 13.92
N SER A 277 11.30 -6.51 13.17
CA SER A 277 11.27 -6.93 11.76
C SER A 277 11.18 -8.45 11.58
N ILE A 278 11.30 -9.22 12.66
CA ILE A 278 11.14 -10.67 12.63
C ILE A 278 9.64 -10.94 12.56
N GLN A 279 9.20 -11.47 11.42
CA GLN A 279 7.81 -11.82 11.02
C GLN A 279 7.05 -10.77 10.19
N VAL A 280 7.47 -10.66 8.93
CA VAL A 280 6.57 -10.79 7.76
C VAL A 280 7.30 -11.55 6.67
#